data_AF-A0A843BVC6-F1
#
_entry.id   AF-A0A843BVC6-F1
#
_cell.length_a   1.000
_cell.length_b   1.000
_cell.length_c   1.000
_cell.angle_alpha   90.00
_cell.angle_beta   90.00
_cell.angle_gamma   90.00
#
_symmetry.space_group_name_H-M   'P 1'
#
loop_
_entity.id
_entity.type
_entity.pdbx_description
1 polymer ?
#
loop_
_entity_poly.entity_id
_entity_poly.type
_entity_poly.pdbx_seq_one_letter_code
_entity_poly.pdbx_strand_id
1 'polypeptide(L)'
;MGWFFSQAINEALQDNFPDWLITIFKGITFLGDSIVYIVILAIGFWIYKKRDAIIGMYVLLTSAFLNFFLKVVIQKPRPTKSIRMPEDIEGFSTPSGHAQASTTVYGWIMFYFKKVWLYIVIPILVLLICLSRVVLGVHYIGDVILGFLIGAAVLAALYFAIPYLLKWIDKWSTRTKILVGEAFGIGVLLLTFLTGLFANWAPEDLTYPVYYDDSAHITSALILLPFLVWLEAKFVKMKNENIDLLSKFLRIVVGLVVLLGSYFGLSALFGLINTTSLGHYSQYSVDYLLRFIRYSLLFVIAVLPLPLLFARVKIFSREKVLIDKTELDERSAKS
;
A
#
# COMPACT_ATOMS: atom_id res chain seq x y z
N MET A 1 1.21 33.82 -5.45
CA MET A 1 1.52 32.63 -4.64
C MET A 1 2.92 32.15 -5.03
N GLY A 2 3.78 31.76 -4.08
CA GLY A 2 5.17 31.37 -4.36
C GLY A 2 5.32 30.15 -5.28
N TRP A 3 6.54 29.91 -5.76
CA TRP A 3 6.90 28.86 -6.72
C TRP A 3 6.43 27.44 -6.33
N PHE A 4 6.24 27.17 -5.02
CA PHE A 4 5.75 25.89 -4.50
C PHE A 4 4.43 25.39 -5.12
N PHE A 5 3.53 26.29 -5.54
CA PHE A 5 2.22 25.94 -6.10
C PHE A 5 2.02 26.51 -7.50
N SER A 6 3.11 26.60 -8.26
CA SER A 6 3.10 27.20 -9.59
C SER A 6 2.77 26.17 -10.67
N GLN A 7 1.62 26.34 -11.32
CA GLN A 7 1.23 25.62 -12.52
C GLN A 7 2.28 25.75 -13.64
N ALA A 8 2.89 26.93 -13.78
CA ALA A 8 3.91 27.19 -14.80
C ALA A 8 5.13 26.28 -14.68
N ILE A 9 5.46 25.78 -13.47
CA ILE A 9 6.57 24.84 -13.30
C ILE A 9 6.18 23.46 -13.86
N ASN A 10 4.96 22.99 -13.57
CA ASN A 10 4.48 21.72 -14.12
C ASN A 10 4.47 21.77 -15.65
N GLU A 11 3.94 22.86 -16.23
CA GLU A 11 3.90 23.08 -17.68
C GLU A 11 5.31 23.15 -18.30
N ALA A 12 6.22 23.94 -17.71
CA ALA A 12 7.58 24.04 -18.19
C ALA A 12 8.29 22.67 -18.18
N LEU A 13 8.08 21.83 -17.16
CA LEU A 13 8.65 20.48 -17.14
C LEU A 13 8.06 19.61 -18.25
N GLN A 14 6.73 19.64 -18.43
CA GLN A 14 6.04 18.82 -19.44
C GLN A 14 6.41 19.23 -20.87
N ASP A 15 6.53 20.53 -21.12
CA ASP A 15 6.77 21.05 -22.47
C ASP A 15 8.24 20.95 -22.89
N ASN A 16 9.17 20.83 -21.95
CA ASN A 16 10.61 20.75 -22.23
C ASN A 16 11.21 19.35 -22.05
N PHE A 17 10.51 18.40 -21.41
CA PHE A 17 11.03 17.05 -21.22
C PHE A 17 10.73 16.19 -22.45
N PRO A 18 11.73 15.41 -22.94
CA PRO A 18 11.50 14.52 -24.06
C PRO A 18 10.61 13.32 -23.64
N ASP A 19 9.83 12.78 -24.59
CA ASP A 19 8.83 11.73 -24.33
C ASP A 19 9.39 10.47 -23.65
N TRP A 20 10.64 10.09 -23.97
CA TRP A 20 11.29 8.93 -23.34
C TRP A 20 11.50 9.15 -21.84
N LEU A 21 11.82 10.38 -21.42
CA LEU A 21 12.01 10.73 -20.02
C LEU A 21 10.66 10.76 -19.28
N ILE A 22 9.61 11.26 -19.93
CA ILE A 22 8.23 11.17 -19.43
C ILE A 22 7.83 9.72 -19.21
N THR A 23 8.16 8.82 -20.14
CA THR A 23 7.87 7.39 -20.03
C THR A 23 8.60 6.75 -18.85
N ILE A 24 9.86 7.13 -18.61
CA ILE A 24 10.59 6.72 -17.39
C ILE A 24 9.87 7.20 -16.14
N PHE A 25 9.41 8.46 -16.07
CA PHE A 25 8.66 8.95 -14.91
C PHE A 25 7.30 8.26 -14.73
N LYS A 26 6.62 7.86 -15.81
CA LYS A 26 5.42 7.00 -15.76
C LYS A 26 5.74 5.63 -15.15
N GLY A 27 6.91 5.05 -15.45
CA GLY A 27 7.37 3.82 -14.81
C GLY A 27 7.74 4.02 -13.33
N ILE A 28 8.46 5.08 -13.00
CA ILE A 28 8.89 5.40 -11.63
C ILE A 28 7.68 5.65 -10.73
N THR A 29 6.68 6.40 -11.20
CA THR A 29 5.51 6.72 -10.36
C THR A 29 4.73 5.47 -9.96
N PHE A 30 4.79 4.38 -10.73
CA PHE A 30 4.13 3.11 -10.38
C PHE A 30 4.69 2.52 -9.09
N LEU A 31 5.99 2.74 -8.80
CA LEU A 31 6.59 2.35 -7.51
C LEU A 31 5.98 3.11 -6.32
N GLY A 32 5.26 4.21 -6.59
CA GLY A 32 4.52 4.96 -5.59
C GLY A 32 3.10 4.45 -5.32
N ASP A 33 2.57 3.52 -6.12
CA ASP A 33 1.18 3.05 -6.03
C ASP A 33 0.96 2.06 -4.87
N SER A 34 -0.24 2.10 -4.28
CA SER A 34 -0.60 1.29 -3.11
C SER A 34 -0.45 -0.21 -3.34
N ILE A 35 -0.75 -0.69 -4.56
CA ILE A 35 -0.61 -2.10 -4.95
C ILE A 35 0.83 -2.59 -4.82
N VAL A 36 1.84 -1.74 -5.11
CA VAL A 36 3.25 -2.12 -4.98
C VAL A 36 3.61 -2.37 -3.51
N TYR A 37 3.16 -1.50 -2.60
CA TYR A 37 3.39 -1.71 -1.17
C TYR A 37 2.67 -2.96 -0.65
N ILE A 38 1.42 -3.19 -1.09
CA ILE A 38 0.64 -4.40 -0.73
C ILE A 38 1.40 -5.65 -1.17
N VAL A 39 1.91 -5.67 -2.41
CA VAL A 39 2.70 -6.78 -2.95
C VAL A 39 3.99 -7.01 -2.16
N ILE A 40 4.76 -5.95 -1.88
CA ILE A 40 6.02 -6.06 -1.10
C ILE A 40 5.74 -6.65 0.29
N LEU A 41 4.69 -6.17 0.96
CA LEU A 41 4.31 -6.64 2.29
C LEU A 41 3.74 -8.07 2.25
N ALA A 42 2.97 -8.43 1.21
CA ALA A 42 2.50 -9.79 1.00
C ALA A 42 3.66 -10.77 0.77
N ILE A 43 4.66 -10.40 -0.03
CA ILE A 43 5.90 -11.19 -0.18
C ILE A 43 6.58 -11.37 1.19
N GLY A 44 6.72 -10.29 1.96
CA GLY A 44 7.25 -10.37 3.33
C GLY A 44 6.46 -11.35 4.21
N PHE A 45 5.13 -11.37 4.08
CA PHE A 45 4.24 -12.29 4.77
C PHE A 45 4.43 -13.75 4.32
N TRP A 46 4.70 -14.01 3.04
CA TRP A 46 4.83 -15.37 2.50
C TRP A 46 6.20 -16.03 2.71
N ILE A 47 7.29 -15.25 2.80
CA ILE A 47 8.67 -15.80 2.78
C ILE A 47 9.62 -15.28 3.87
N TYR A 48 9.21 -14.27 4.64
CA TYR A 48 10.00 -13.67 5.71
C TYR A 48 9.25 -13.79 7.06
N LYS A 49 9.25 -12.77 7.90
CA LYS A 49 8.59 -12.77 9.21
C LYS A 49 7.18 -12.18 9.08
N LYS A 50 6.16 -13.02 9.28
CA LYS A 50 4.74 -12.62 9.22
C LYS A 50 4.44 -11.40 10.09
N ARG A 51 4.95 -11.40 11.33
CA ARG A 51 4.78 -10.28 12.28
C ARG A 51 5.26 -8.96 11.70
N ASP A 52 6.41 -8.95 11.04
CA ASP A 52 7.02 -7.72 10.54
C ASP A 52 6.31 -7.21 9.27
N ALA A 53 5.83 -8.12 8.42
CA ALA A 53 4.97 -7.78 7.30
C ALA A 53 3.62 -7.19 7.76
N ILE A 54 3.01 -7.75 8.82
CA ILE A 54 1.79 -7.21 9.44
C ILE A 54 2.05 -5.82 10.02
N ILE A 55 3.16 -5.62 10.73
CA ILE A 55 3.54 -4.29 11.25
C ILE A 55 3.73 -3.30 10.08
N GLY A 56 4.42 -3.70 9.02
CA GLY A 56 4.59 -2.87 7.82
C GLY A 56 3.25 -2.51 7.15
N MET A 57 2.27 -3.41 7.18
CA MET A 57 0.90 -3.12 6.72
C MET A 57 0.22 -2.07 7.59
N TYR A 58 0.32 -2.16 8.92
CA TYR A 58 -0.21 -1.11 9.80
C TYR A 58 0.50 0.24 9.61
N VAL A 59 1.81 0.25 9.34
CA VAL A 59 2.55 1.48 8.99
C VAL A 59 1.98 2.12 7.72
N LEU A 60 1.74 1.33 6.66
CA LEU A 60 1.10 1.79 5.44
C LEU A 60 -0.30 2.34 5.73
N LEU A 61 -1.12 1.62 6.49
CA LEU A 61 -2.51 2.02 6.79
C LEU A 61 -2.59 3.29 7.62
N THR A 62 -1.70 3.47 8.61
CA THR A 62 -1.63 4.73 9.38
C THR A 62 -1.25 5.91 8.49
N SER A 63 -0.27 5.73 7.59
CA SER A 63 0.10 6.77 6.63
C SER A 63 -1.04 7.09 5.67
N ALA A 64 -1.67 6.06 5.09
CA ALA A 64 -2.77 6.24 4.15
C ALA A 64 -3.97 6.93 4.80
N PHE A 65 -4.35 6.53 6.02
CA PHE A 65 -5.43 7.16 6.78
C PHE A 65 -5.14 8.65 7.04
N LEU A 66 -3.93 9.00 7.47
CA LEU A 66 -3.56 10.40 7.69
C LEU A 66 -3.57 11.20 6.38
N ASN A 67 -3.09 10.62 5.27
CA ASN A 67 -3.14 11.28 3.97
C ASN A 67 -4.59 11.57 3.55
N PHE A 68 -5.46 10.56 3.65
CA PHE A 68 -6.89 10.70 3.37
C PHE A 68 -7.51 11.82 4.24
N PHE A 69 -7.30 11.77 5.56
CA PHE A 69 -7.83 12.78 6.47
C PHE A 69 -7.36 14.19 6.12
N LEU A 70 -6.07 14.37 5.83
CA LEU A 70 -5.53 15.69 5.48
C LEU A 70 -6.02 16.19 4.12
N LYS A 71 -6.21 15.30 3.13
CA LYS A 71 -6.84 15.68 1.87
C LYS A 71 -8.26 16.20 2.08
N VAL A 72 -9.04 15.51 2.91
CA VAL A 72 -10.40 15.91 3.27
C VAL A 72 -10.45 17.28 3.95
N VAL A 73 -9.45 17.61 4.77
CA VAL A 73 -9.37 18.90 5.48
C VAL A 73 -8.85 20.02 4.59
N ILE A 74 -7.83 19.76 3.76
CA ILE A 74 -7.12 20.81 2.99
C ILE A 74 -7.84 21.14 1.68
N GLN A 75 -8.45 20.16 1.02
CA GLN A 75 -9.29 20.33 -0.15
C GLN A 75 -8.68 21.10 -1.34
N LYS A 76 -7.36 21.01 -1.53
CA LYS A 76 -6.68 21.76 -2.59
C LYS A 76 -6.92 21.11 -3.97
N PRO A 77 -7.26 21.88 -5.02
CA PRO A 77 -7.35 21.35 -6.38
C PRO A 77 -5.98 20.93 -6.94
N ARG A 78 -5.98 20.02 -7.92
CA ARG A 78 -4.79 19.57 -8.66
C ARG A 78 -4.32 20.60 -9.70
N PRO A 79 -3.07 20.46 -10.20
CA PRO A 79 -2.66 21.15 -11.43
C PRO A 79 -3.64 20.87 -12.58
N THR A 80 -3.89 21.86 -13.43
CA THR A 80 -4.92 21.78 -14.49
C THR A 80 -4.47 20.96 -15.70
N LYS A 81 -3.16 20.91 -15.96
CA LYS A 81 -2.55 20.12 -17.03
C LYS A 81 -1.81 18.90 -16.47
N SER A 82 -2.31 17.71 -16.78
CA SER A 82 -1.71 16.42 -16.44
C SER A 82 -1.43 15.61 -17.70
N ILE A 83 -0.27 14.95 -17.73
CA ILE A 83 0.11 13.99 -18.79
C ILE A 83 -0.05 12.52 -18.34
N ARG A 84 -0.64 12.32 -17.16
CA ARG A 84 -1.14 11.04 -16.64
C ARG A 84 -2.63 10.88 -17.02
N MET A 85 -3.16 9.65 -17.07
CA MET A 85 -4.52 9.37 -17.55
C MET A 85 -5.59 10.17 -16.77
N PRO A 86 -6.73 10.55 -17.41
CA PRO A 86 -7.77 11.36 -16.77
C PRO A 86 -8.31 10.79 -15.45
N GLU A 87 -8.37 9.46 -15.34
CA GLU A 87 -8.82 8.72 -14.14
C GLU A 87 -7.91 8.96 -12.91
N ASP A 88 -6.68 9.43 -13.10
CA ASP A 88 -5.74 9.79 -12.01
C ASP A 88 -5.86 11.27 -11.56
N ILE A 89 -6.72 12.07 -12.22
CA ILE A 89 -6.91 13.51 -11.98
C ILE A 89 -8.02 13.76 -10.95
N GLU A 90 -8.77 12.72 -10.59
CA GLU A 90 -9.77 12.80 -9.53
C GLU A 90 -9.07 12.96 -8.17
N GLY A 91 -9.62 13.84 -7.31
CA GLY A 91 -9.07 14.04 -5.97
C GLY A 91 -8.47 15.42 -5.65
N PHE A 92 -8.22 15.63 -4.36
CA PHE A 92 -7.43 16.74 -3.84
C PHE A 92 -5.94 16.45 -4.01
N SER A 93 -5.19 17.51 -4.30
CA SER A 93 -3.75 17.44 -4.55
C SER A 93 -2.92 17.36 -3.28
N THR A 94 -3.34 18.04 -2.20
CA THR A 94 -2.52 18.18 -1.00
C THR A 94 -2.99 17.29 0.15
N PRO A 95 -2.10 16.54 0.82
CA PRO A 95 -0.69 16.29 0.47
C PRO A 95 -0.55 15.13 -0.52
N SER A 96 0.60 15.04 -1.21
CA SER A 96 0.84 13.96 -2.17
C SER A 96 0.94 12.58 -1.50
N GLY A 97 -0.01 11.69 -1.81
CA GLY A 97 -0.07 10.34 -1.26
C GLY A 97 1.13 9.47 -1.66
N HIS A 98 1.62 9.58 -2.90
CA HIS A 98 2.82 8.86 -3.35
C HIS A 98 4.07 9.31 -2.59
N ALA A 99 4.27 10.63 -2.43
CA ALA A 99 5.39 11.16 -1.66
C ALA A 99 5.35 10.68 -0.21
N GLN A 100 4.17 10.75 0.42
CA GLN A 100 3.97 10.32 1.79
C GLN A 100 4.17 8.81 1.97
N ALA A 101 3.50 7.98 1.18
CA ALA A 101 3.55 6.53 1.30
C ALA A 101 4.94 5.96 0.97
N SER A 102 5.61 6.48 -0.07
CA SER A 102 6.97 6.04 -0.41
C SER A 102 7.96 6.37 0.70
N THR A 103 7.89 7.59 1.25
CA THR A 103 8.72 8.01 2.40
C THR A 103 8.49 7.10 3.61
N THR A 104 7.22 6.83 3.96
CA THR A 104 6.89 6.01 5.13
C THR A 104 7.25 4.54 4.92
N VAL A 105 6.80 3.90 3.86
CA VAL A 105 6.92 2.44 3.68
C VAL A 105 8.34 2.04 3.30
N TYR A 106 8.96 2.72 2.33
CA TYR A 106 10.35 2.42 2.01
C TYR A 106 11.27 2.84 3.16
N GLY A 107 11.04 3.98 3.80
CA GLY A 107 11.78 4.36 4.99
C GLY A 107 11.65 3.34 6.12
N TRP A 108 10.46 2.75 6.32
CA TRP A 108 10.27 1.64 7.27
C TRP A 108 11.13 0.43 6.93
N ILE A 109 11.14 0.00 5.66
CA ILE A 109 11.99 -1.10 5.17
C ILE A 109 13.47 -0.77 5.41
N MET A 110 13.91 0.46 5.11
CA MET A 110 15.27 0.94 5.33
C MET A 110 15.69 0.78 6.80
N PHE A 111 14.90 1.33 7.73
CA PHE A 111 15.22 1.31 9.16
C PHE A 111 14.99 -0.05 9.83
N TYR A 112 14.13 -0.89 9.27
CA TYR A 112 13.91 -2.24 9.75
C TYR A 112 15.10 -3.15 9.39
N PHE A 113 15.55 -3.14 8.12
CA PHE A 113 16.65 -4.02 7.67
C PHE A 113 18.05 -3.49 7.97
N LYS A 114 18.21 -2.16 8.14
CA LYS A 114 19.46 -1.49 8.53
C LYS A 114 20.67 -1.89 7.67
N LYS A 115 20.45 -2.14 6.37
CA LYS A 115 21.55 -2.44 5.43
C LYS A 115 22.10 -1.13 4.88
N VAL A 116 23.43 -0.98 4.88
CA VAL A 116 24.12 0.26 4.45
C VAL A 116 23.65 0.75 3.09
N TRP A 117 23.51 -0.16 2.11
CA TRP A 117 23.06 0.19 0.76
C TRP A 117 21.62 0.73 0.71
N LEU A 118 20.74 0.36 1.65
CA LEU A 118 19.37 0.86 1.71
C LEU A 118 19.33 2.36 2.05
N TYR A 119 20.28 2.85 2.84
CA TYR A 119 20.40 4.28 3.19
C TYR A 119 20.81 5.16 2.00
N ILE A 120 21.24 4.55 0.89
CA ILE A 120 21.53 5.25 -0.37
C ILE A 120 20.36 5.06 -1.35
N VAL A 121 19.94 3.83 -1.57
CA VAL A 121 18.93 3.50 -2.60
C VAL A 121 17.56 4.07 -2.27
N ILE A 122 17.12 4.01 -1.00
CA ILE A 122 15.76 4.41 -0.63
C ILE A 122 15.55 5.92 -0.72
N PRO A 123 16.44 6.79 -0.22
CA PRO A 123 16.31 8.23 -0.44
C PRO A 123 16.25 8.62 -1.92
N ILE A 124 17.06 7.98 -2.78
CA ILE A 124 17.03 8.21 -4.23
C ILE A 124 15.69 7.78 -4.82
N LEU A 125 15.20 6.60 -4.46
CA LEU A 125 13.90 6.10 -4.93
C LEU A 125 12.75 7.04 -4.52
N VAL A 126 12.71 7.45 -3.25
CA VAL A 126 11.69 8.39 -2.76
C VAL A 126 11.77 9.72 -3.50
N LEU A 127 12.96 10.26 -3.71
CA LEU A 127 13.15 11.49 -4.49
C LEU A 127 12.64 11.34 -5.92
N LEU A 128 12.95 10.23 -6.59
CA LEU A 128 12.49 9.96 -7.96
C LEU A 128 10.95 9.83 -8.03
N ILE A 129 10.33 9.16 -7.05
CA ILE A 129 8.87 9.09 -6.95
C ILE A 129 8.30 10.49 -6.74
N CYS A 130 8.84 11.29 -5.82
CA CYS A 130 8.43 12.68 -5.58
C CYS A 130 8.52 13.54 -6.85
N LEU A 131 9.63 13.47 -7.58
CA LEU A 131 9.82 14.21 -8.83
C LEU A 131 8.82 13.77 -9.91
N SER A 132 8.55 12.46 -10.02
CA SER A 132 7.57 11.95 -10.98
C SER A 132 6.19 12.61 -10.82
N ARG A 133 5.78 12.96 -9.59
CA ARG A 133 4.48 13.58 -9.32
C ARG A 133 4.38 14.99 -9.86
N VAL A 134 5.47 15.75 -9.80
CA VAL A 134 5.55 17.11 -10.33
C VAL A 134 5.64 17.08 -11.85
N VAL A 135 6.54 16.25 -12.40
CA VAL A 135 6.74 16.10 -13.85
C VAL A 135 5.46 15.66 -14.56
N LEU A 136 4.73 14.71 -13.98
CA LEU A 136 3.48 14.21 -14.57
C LEU A 136 2.29 15.18 -14.41
N GLY A 137 2.46 16.29 -13.68
CA GLY A 137 1.43 17.31 -13.50
C GLY A 137 0.27 16.91 -12.60
N VAL A 138 0.47 15.94 -11.71
CA VAL A 138 -0.60 15.47 -10.80
C VAL A 138 -0.50 16.09 -9.41
N HIS A 139 0.62 16.75 -9.10
CA HIS A 139 0.85 17.50 -7.86
C HIS A 139 1.75 18.72 -8.10
N TYR A 140 1.55 19.74 -7.29
CA TYR A 140 2.50 20.84 -7.14
C TYR A 140 3.70 20.45 -6.27
N ILE A 141 4.79 21.20 -6.34
CA ILE A 141 5.98 20.96 -5.50
C ILE A 141 5.64 21.01 -4.01
N GLY A 142 4.80 21.97 -3.60
CA GLY A 142 4.37 22.11 -2.21
C GLY A 142 3.59 20.88 -1.70
N ASP A 143 2.78 20.23 -2.56
CA ASP A 143 2.05 19.01 -2.18
C ASP A 143 3.01 17.85 -1.91
N VAL A 144 4.07 17.76 -2.70
CA VAL A 144 5.11 16.72 -2.62
C VAL A 144 5.98 16.94 -1.39
N ILE A 145 6.42 18.17 -1.13
CA ILE A 145 7.20 18.52 0.07
C ILE A 145 6.38 18.23 1.32
N LEU A 146 5.12 18.66 1.36
CA LEU A 146 4.26 18.41 2.52
C LEU A 146 4.02 16.91 2.70
N GLY A 147 3.75 16.16 1.62
CA GLY A 147 3.63 14.70 1.66
C GLY A 147 4.88 14.01 2.19
N PHE A 148 6.07 14.40 1.73
CA PHE A 148 7.35 13.90 2.23
C PHE A 148 7.53 14.18 3.72
N LEU A 149 7.30 15.43 4.17
CA LEU A 149 7.46 15.83 5.57
C LEU A 149 6.50 15.08 6.49
N ILE A 150 5.23 14.92 6.08
CA ILE A 150 4.26 14.12 6.83
C ILE A 150 4.70 12.67 6.87
N GLY A 151 5.16 12.10 5.75
CA GLY A 151 5.62 10.72 5.69
C GLY A 151 6.82 10.46 6.61
N ALA A 152 7.78 11.38 6.62
CA ALA A 152 8.93 11.33 7.53
C ALA A 152 8.51 11.45 9.01
N ALA A 153 7.56 12.34 9.32
CA ALA A 153 7.03 12.49 10.68
C ALA A 153 6.29 11.23 11.15
N VAL A 154 5.43 10.65 10.30
CA VAL A 154 4.71 9.39 10.58
C VAL A 154 5.71 8.25 10.78
N LEU A 155 6.70 8.12 9.90
CA LEU A 155 7.74 7.10 10.00
C LEU A 155 8.51 7.23 11.32
N ALA A 156 8.97 8.43 11.67
CA ALA A 156 9.69 8.66 12.92
C ALA A 156 8.81 8.31 14.13
N ALA A 157 7.58 8.82 14.16
CA ALA A 157 6.63 8.56 15.24
C ALA A 157 6.37 7.05 15.41
N LEU A 158 6.11 6.32 14.32
CA LEU A 158 5.86 4.89 14.37
C LEU A 158 7.12 4.08 14.73
N TYR A 159 8.29 4.46 14.21
CA TYR A 159 9.55 3.80 14.56
C TYR A 159 9.83 3.82 16.06
N PHE A 160 9.58 4.96 16.72
CA PHE A 160 9.75 5.07 18.16
C PHE A 160 8.57 4.47 18.95
N ALA A 161 7.33 4.60 18.47
CA ALA A 161 6.15 4.15 19.19
C ALA A 161 5.93 2.63 19.14
N ILE A 162 6.21 1.97 18.01
CA ILE A 162 5.88 0.55 17.77
C ILE A 162 6.38 -0.39 18.86
N PRO A 163 7.64 -0.30 19.36
CA PRO A 163 8.10 -1.17 20.44
C PRO A 163 7.26 -1.08 21.72
N TYR A 164 6.75 0.11 22.05
CA TYR A 164 5.90 0.33 23.22
C TYR A 164 4.45 -0.08 22.95
N LEU A 165 3.92 0.29 21.77
CA LEU A 165 2.58 -0.11 21.34
C LEU A 165 2.44 -1.62 21.31
N LEU A 166 3.43 -2.35 20.78
CA LEU A 166 3.41 -3.81 20.76
C LEU A 166 3.42 -4.40 22.17
N LYS A 167 4.23 -3.88 23.10
CA LYS A 167 4.20 -4.34 24.52
C LYS A 167 2.85 -4.13 25.18
N TRP A 168 2.14 -3.05 24.83
CA TRP A 168 0.81 -2.76 25.36
C TRP A 168 -0.27 -3.62 24.70
N ILE A 169 -0.27 -3.71 23.37
CA ILE A 169 -1.19 -4.52 22.58
C ILE A 169 -1.00 -6.01 22.87
N ASP A 170 0.22 -6.48 23.15
CA ASP A 170 0.49 -7.89 23.46
C ASP A 170 -0.20 -8.35 24.76
N LYS A 171 -0.61 -7.44 25.64
CA LYS A 171 -1.44 -7.73 26.82
C LYS A 171 -2.91 -7.99 26.48
N TRP A 172 -3.38 -7.55 25.30
CA TRP A 172 -4.77 -7.70 24.91
C TRP A 172 -5.06 -9.13 24.48
N SER A 173 -6.27 -9.59 24.81
CA SER A 173 -6.77 -10.85 24.27
C SER A 173 -6.86 -10.77 22.74
N THR A 174 -6.75 -11.92 22.07
CA THR A 174 -6.93 -12.00 20.61
C THR A 174 -8.27 -11.44 20.16
N ARG A 175 -9.35 -11.69 20.93
CA ARG A 175 -10.68 -11.14 20.66
C ARG A 175 -10.68 -9.62 20.71
N THR A 176 -10.03 -9.03 21.71
CA THR A 176 -9.91 -7.57 21.85
C THR A 176 -9.18 -6.95 20.67
N LYS A 177 -8.07 -7.55 20.22
CA LYS A 177 -7.31 -7.07 19.04
C LYS A 177 -8.18 -7.03 17.78
N ILE A 178 -8.97 -8.09 17.55
CA ILE A 178 -9.89 -8.17 16.40
C ILE A 178 -10.97 -7.11 16.50
N LEU A 179 -11.70 -7.05 17.63
CA LEU A 179 -12.81 -6.11 17.80
C LEU A 179 -12.37 -4.65 17.69
N VAL A 180 -11.21 -4.29 18.25
CA VAL A 180 -10.70 -2.92 18.14
C VAL A 180 -10.28 -2.60 16.70
N GLY A 181 -9.64 -3.54 16.02
CA GLY A 181 -9.28 -3.36 14.61
C GLY A 181 -10.50 -3.20 13.70
N GLU A 182 -11.50 -4.07 13.85
CA GLU A 182 -12.76 -4.02 13.11
C GLU A 182 -13.54 -2.74 13.42
N ALA A 183 -13.69 -2.37 14.69
CA ALA A 183 -14.38 -1.15 15.10
C ALA A 183 -13.69 0.11 14.53
N PHE A 184 -12.36 0.14 14.54
CA PHE A 184 -11.61 1.24 13.92
C PHE A 184 -11.82 1.28 12.40
N GLY A 185 -11.73 0.14 11.71
CA GLY A 185 -11.98 0.05 10.27
C GLY A 185 -13.40 0.47 9.88
N ILE A 186 -14.41 0.04 10.65
CA ILE A 186 -15.81 0.46 10.49
C ILE A 186 -15.94 1.97 10.75
N GLY A 187 -15.26 2.50 11.77
CA GLY A 187 -15.22 3.94 12.03
C GLY A 187 -14.67 4.75 10.86
N VAL A 188 -13.58 4.29 10.22
CA VAL A 188 -13.02 4.93 9.01
C VAL A 188 -13.98 4.80 7.82
N LEU A 189 -14.66 3.65 7.67
CA LEU A 189 -15.68 3.45 6.65
C LEU A 189 -16.85 4.42 6.83
N LEU A 190 -17.39 4.52 8.04
CA LEU A 190 -18.46 5.45 8.38
C LEU A 190 -18.02 6.89 8.19
N LEU A 191 -16.80 7.26 8.60
CA LEU A 191 -16.24 8.59 8.36
C LEU A 191 -16.19 8.90 6.86
N THR A 192 -15.79 7.93 6.02
CA THR A 192 -15.77 8.09 4.56
C THR A 192 -17.18 8.40 4.03
N PHE A 193 -18.18 7.61 4.43
CA PHE A 193 -19.57 7.86 4.02
C PHE A 193 -20.11 9.19 4.56
N LEU A 194 -19.80 9.55 5.81
CA LEU A 194 -20.18 10.83 6.41
C LEU A 194 -19.58 11.99 5.63
N THR A 195 -18.30 11.91 5.25
CA THR A 195 -17.67 12.95 4.43
C THR A 195 -18.33 13.09 3.06
N GLY A 196 -18.78 11.98 2.45
CA GLY A 196 -19.62 12.02 1.25
C GLY A 196 -20.97 12.67 1.50
N LEU A 197 -21.64 12.38 2.61
CA LEU A 197 -22.92 13.01 2.95
C LEU A 197 -22.80 14.53 3.16
N PHE A 198 -21.72 15.00 3.81
CA PHE A 198 -21.47 16.44 3.96
C PHE A 198 -21.06 17.11 2.65
N ALA A 199 -20.41 16.38 1.75
CA ALA A 199 -20.13 16.85 0.40
C ALA A 199 -21.41 17.09 -0.43
N ASN A 200 -22.55 16.47 -0.10
CA ASN A 200 -23.85 16.77 -0.72
C ASN A 200 -24.36 18.19 -0.41
N TRP A 201 -23.77 18.87 0.57
CA TRP A 201 -24.10 20.25 0.96
C TRP A 201 -23.08 21.27 0.42
N ALA A 202 -22.01 20.78 -0.22
CA ALA A 202 -21.01 21.62 -0.85
C ALA A 202 -21.43 21.95 -2.30
N PRO A 203 -21.06 23.12 -2.84
CA PRO A 203 -21.39 23.51 -4.22
C PRO A 203 -20.97 22.46 -5.26
N GLU A 204 -21.79 22.27 -6.31
CA GLU A 204 -21.62 21.25 -7.38
C GLU A 204 -20.24 21.27 -8.05
N ASP A 205 -19.60 22.43 -8.04
CA ASP A 205 -18.32 22.76 -8.65
C ASP A 205 -17.10 22.32 -7.84
N LEU A 206 -17.25 21.79 -6.61
CA LEU A 206 -16.09 21.54 -5.76
C LEU A 206 -15.81 20.12 -5.26
N THR A 207 -16.72 19.15 -5.11
CA THR A 207 -16.39 18.17 -4.04
C THR A 207 -17.16 16.87 -4.10
N TYR A 208 -16.79 15.92 -4.97
CA TYR A 208 -17.24 14.53 -4.78
C TYR A 208 -16.25 13.41 -5.18
N PRO A 209 -15.43 13.53 -6.25
CA PRO A 209 -14.60 12.40 -6.69
C PRO A 209 -13.49 12.02 -5.69
N VAL A 210 -13.12 12.92 -4.77
CA VAL A 210 -11.96 12.73 -3.88
C VAL A 210 -12.19 11.72 -2.75
N TYR A 211 -13.41 11.61 -2.25
CA TYR A 211 -13.65 10.97 -0.95
C TYR A 211 -13.64 9.44 -1.01
N TYR A 212 -13.94 8.88 -2.17
CA TYR A 212 -14.19 7.45 -2.32
C TYR A 212 -12.98 6.68 -2.89
N ASP A 213 -12.14 7.28 -3.73
CA ASP A 213 -11.09 6.51 -4.42
C ASP A 213 -9.98 6.02 -3.47
N ASP A 214 -9.43 6.92 -2.65
CA ASP A 214 -8.25 6.64 -1.81
C ASP A 214 -8.58 5.84 -0.53
N SER A 215 -9.85 5.69 -0.13
CA SER A 215 -10.22 5.12 1.18
C SER A 215 -10.64 3.65 1.14
N ALA A 216 -11.11 3.12 0.00
CA ALA A 216 -11.64 1.76 -0.10
C ALA A 216 -10.62 0.66 0.24
N HIS A 217 -9.35 0.84 -0.15
CA HIS A 217 -8.27 -0.09 0.19
C HIS A 217 -7.88 0.00 1.67
N ILE A 218 -7.99 1.19 2.28
CA ILE A 218 -7.71 1.42 3.71
C ILE A 218 -8.78 0.74 4.56
N THR A 219 -10.05 0.99 4.27
CA THR A 219 -11.19 0.46 5.03
C THR A 219 -11.28 -1.06 4.93
N SER A 220 -11.13 -1.61 3.73
CA SER A 220 -11.08 -3.08 3.53
C SER A 220 -9.95 -3.72 4.34
N ALA A 221 -8.75 -3.15 4.32
CA ALA A 221 -7.62 -3.65 5.11
C ALA A 221 -7.87 -3.58 6.63
N LEU A 222 -8.32 -2.43 7.13
CA LEU A 222 -8.53 -2.21 8.57
C LEU A 222 -9.61 -3.14 9.14
N ILE A 223 -10.69 -3.36 8.38
CA ILE A 223 -11.79 -4.25 8.78
C ILE A 223 -11.32 -5.71 8.75
N LEU A 224 -10.68 -6.15 7.66
CA LEU A 224 -10.45 -7.58 7.44
C LEU A 224 -9.14 -8.10 8.02
N LEU A 225 -8.05 -7.33 7.97
CA LEU A 225 -6.72 -7.84 8.29
C LEU A 225 -6.60 -8.43 9.71
N PRO A 226 -7.14 -7.82 10.79
CA PRO A 226 -7.07 -8.41 12.13
C PRO A 226 -7.70 -9.80 12.19
N PHE A 227 -8.88 -9.95 11.56
CA PHE A 227 -9.63 -11.19 11.51
C PHE A 227 -8.95 -12.23 10.61
N LEU A 228 -8.47 -11.83 9.43
CA LEU A 228 -7.78 -12.72 8.48
C LEU A 228 -6.46 -13.25 9.06
N VAL A 229 -5.68 -12.40 9.73
CA VAL A 229 -4.44 -12.81 10.40
C VAL A 229 -4.75 -13.80 11.53
N TRP A 230 -5.84 -13.59 12.28
CA TRP A 230 -6.28 -14.56 13.27
C TRP A 230 -6.69 -15.90 12.66
N LEU A 231 -7.44 -15.89 11.56
CA LEU A 231 -7.81 -17.10 10.83
C LEU A 231 -6.57 -17.85 10.31
N GLU A 232 -5.60 -17.13 9.75
CA GLU A 232 -4.33 -17.71 9.30
C GLU A 232 -3.59 -18.35 10.47
N ALA A 233 -3.44 -17.64 11.59
CA ALA A 233 -2.77 -18.15 12.77
C ALA A 233 -3.48 -19.34 13.42
N LYS A 234 -4.82 -19.39 13.36
CA LYS A 234 -5.63 -20.44 13.98
C LYS A 234 -5.74 -21.70 13.12
N PHE A 235 -5.94 -21.55 11.81
CA PHE A 235 -6.31 -22.66 10.93
C PHE A 235 -5.24 -23.02 9.89
N VAL A 236 -4.49 -22.04 9.37
CA VAL A 236 -3.51 -22.25 8.30
C VAL A 236 -2.13 -22.56 8.87
N LYS A 237 -1.66 -21.76 9.82
CA LYS A 237 -0.36 -21.89 10.51
C LYS A 237 0.81 -22.01 9.53
N MET A 238 0.83 -21.21 8.47
CA MET A 238 1.92 -21.23 7.49
C MET A 238 3.24 -20.86 8.18
N LYS A 239 4.24 -21.72 8.03
CA LYS A 239 5.62 -21.46 8.48
C LYS A 239 6.42 -20.81 7.35
N ASN A 240 7.36 -19.95 7.74
CA ASN A 240 8.32 -19.31 6.83
C ASN A 240 9.79 -19.63 7.19
N GLU A 241 9.99 -20.28 8.33
CA GLU A 241 11.30 -20.63 8.86
C GLU A 241 11.85 -21.88 8.19
N ASN A 242 13.17 -21.93 8.01
CA ASN A 242 13.90 -23.07 7.43
C ASN A 242 13.45 -23.51 6.04
N ILE A 243 12.73 -22.67 5.29
CA ILE A 243 12.32 -22.98 3.92
C ILE A 243 13.48 -22.75 2.93
N ASP A 244 13.64 -23.67 1.98
CA ASP A 244 14.63 -23.59 0.91
C ASP A 244 14.37 -22.42 -0.07
N LEU A 245 15.37 -22.10 -0.89
CA LEU A 245 15.28 -20.97 -1.82
C LEU A 245 14.25 -21.22 -2.94
N LEU A 246 14.13 -22.47 -3.41
CA LEU A 246 13.20 -22.83 -4.47
C LEU A 246 11.74 -22.63 -4.01
N SER A 247 11.39 -23.11 -2.83
CA SER A 247 10.05 -22.95 -2.26
C SER A 247 9.72 -21.47 -2.06
N LYS A 248 10.67 -20.65 -1.58
CA LYS A 248 10.48 -19.20 -1.45
C LYS A 248 10.24 -18.52 -2.80
N PHE A 249 11.05 -18.87 -3.80
CA PHE A 249 10.89 -18.36 -5.17
C PHE A 249 9.52 -18.74 -5.73
N LEU A 250 9.12 -20.00 -5.60
CA LEU A 250 7.82 -20.49 -6.06
C LEU A 250 6.65 -19.80 -5.35
N ARG A 251 6.74 -19.56 -4.03
CA ARG A 251 5.75 -18.77 -3.29
C ARG A 251 5.61 -17.35 -3.83
N ILE A 252 6.73 -16.68 -4.14
CA ILE A 252 6.72 -15.34 -4.73
C ILE A 252 6.05 -15.38 -6.11
N VAL A 253 6.49 -16.27 -7.00
CA VAL A 253 5.98 -16.32 -8.38
C VAL A 253 4.49 -16.64 -8.39
N VAL A 254 4.07 -17.70 -7.72
CA VAL A 254 2.65 -18.09 -7.65
C VAL A 254 1.83 -17.01 -6.94
N GLY A 255 2.32 -16.48 -5.84
CA GLY A 255 1.65 -15.42 -5.10
C GLY A 255 1.46 -14.15 -5.93
N LEU A 256 2.47 -13.73 -6.69
CA LEU A 256 2.40 -12.59 -7.60
C LEU A 256 1.40 -12.83 -8.74
N VAL A 257 1.48 -13.99 -9.41
CA VAL A 257 0.56 -14.32 -10.51
C VAL A 257 -0.88 -14.30 -10.03
N VAL A 258 -1.17 -14.95 -8.89
CA VAL A 258 -2.54 -15.00 -8.36
C VAL A 258 -2.99 -13.62 -7.86
N LEU A 259 -2.16 -12.90 -7.11
CA LEU A 259 -2.54 -11.61 -6.52
C LEU A 259 -2.72 -10.52 -7.59
N LEU A 260 -1.76 -10.38 -8.51
CA LEU A 260 -1.84 -9.40 -9.59
C LEU A 260 -2.88 -9.80 -10.64
N GLY A 261 -2.98 -11.10 -10.98
CA GLY A 261 -4.03 -11.61 -11.85
C GLY A 261 -5.42 -11.33 -11.29
N SER A 262 -5.61 -11.48 -9.97
CA SER A 262 -6.85 -11.09 -9.29
C SER A 262 -7.06 -9.58 -9.28
N TYR A 263 -6.01 -8.79 -9.04
CA TYR A 263 -6.11 -7.32 -9.03
C TYR A 263 -6.56 -6.77 -10.38
N PHE A 264 -5.86 -7.13 -11.46
CA PHE A 264 -6.19 -6.69 -12.81
C PHE A 264 -7.47 -7.34 -13.33
N GLY A 265 -7.68 -8.63 -13.07
CA GLY A 265 -8.88 -9.36 -13.48
C GLY A 265 -10.15 -8.80 -12.84
N LEU A 266 -10.14 -8.54 -11.53
CA LEU A 266 -11.26 -7.89 -10.85
C LEU A 266 -11.45 -6.44 -11.30
N SER A 267 -10.36 -5.71 -11.57
CA SER A 267 -10.44 -4.35 -12.12
C SER A 267 -11.16 -4.35 -13.47
N ALA A 268 -10.78 -5.26 -14.38
CA ALA A 268 -11.41 -5.39 -15.69
C ALA A 268 -12.86 -5.84 -15.57
N LEU A 269 -13.14 -6.84 -14.72
CA LEU A 269 -14.49 -7.35 -14.48
C LEU A 269 -15.42 -6.28 -13.93
N PHE A 270 -14.98 -5.52 -12.93
CA PHE A 270 -15.78 -4.46 -12.33
C PHE A 270 -15.93 -3.25 -13.26
N GLY A 271 -14.96 -2.99 -14.14
CA GLY A 271 -15.08 -2.00 -15.21
C GLY A 271 -16.17 -2.32 -16.25
N LEU A 272 -16.68 -3.55 -16.31
CA LEU A 272 -17.83 -3.89 -17.16
C LEU A 272 -19.16 -3.38 -16.59
N ILE A 273 -19.19 -2.99 -15.32
CA ILE A 273 -20.39 -2.46 -14.68
C ILE A 273 -20.51 -0.99 -15.09
N ASN A 274 -21.45 -0.69 -15.97
CA ASN A 274 -21.69 0.68 -16.41
C ASN A 274 -22.31 1.50 -15.27
N THR A 275 -21.50 2.33 -14.62
CA THR A 275 -21.94 3.23 -13.56
C THR A 275 -22.24 4.65 -14.07
N THR A 276 -21.90 4.98 -15.32
CA THR A 276 -22.08 6.34 -15.88
C THR A 276 -23.54 6.67 -16.17
N SER A 277 -24.42 5.66 -16.26
CA SER A 277 -25.87 5.84 -16.36
C SER A 277 -26.53 6.12 -15.01
N LEU A 278 -25.80 5.99 -13.90
CA LEU A 278 -26.30 6.30 -12.57
C LEU A 278 -26.19 7.81 -12.31
N GLY A 279 -27.05 8.36 -11.46
CA GLY A 279 -26.84 9.73 -10.96
C GLY A 279 -25.49 9.83 -10.23
N HIS A 280 -24.85 11.02 -10.28
CA HIS A 280 -23.50 11.25 -9.76
C HIS A 280 -23.21 10.57 -8.41
N TYR A 281 -24.08 10.72 -7.42
CA TYR A 281 -23.90 10.11 -6.09
C TYR A 281 -23.92 8.58 -6.08
N SER A 282 -24.79 7.99 -6.90
CA SER A 282 -24.93 6.54 -7.02
C SER A 282 -23.74 5.93 -7.74
N GLN A 283 -23.21 6.61 -8.77
CA GLN A 283 -21.98 6.22 -9.46
C GLN A 283 -20.82 6.04 -8.47
N TYR A 284 -20.47 7.09 -7.70
CA TYR A 284 -19.36 7.03 -6.75
C TYR A 284 -19.54 5.98 -5.65
N SER A 285 -20.77 5.80 -5.16
CA SER A 285 -21.07 4.79 -4.13
C SER A 285 -20.85 3.37 -4.66
N VAL A 286 -21.24 3.11 -5.91
CA VAL A 286 -21.03 1.82 -6.57
C VAL A 286 -19.54 1.61 -6.86
N ASP A 287 -18.85 2.62 -7.41
CA ASP A 287 -17.41 2.54 -7.70
C ASP A 287 -16.60 2.28 -6.42
N TYR A 288 -16.97 2.92 -5.31
CA TYR A 288 -16.40 2.63 -3.99
C TYR A 288 -16.61 1.19 -3.57
N LEU A 289 -17.85 0.70 -3.64
CA LEU A 289 -18.20 -0.66 -3.25
C LEU A 289 -17.41 -1.69 -4.07
N LEU A 290 -17.29 -1.47 -5.38
CA LEU A 290 -16.51 -2.33 -6.27
C LEU A 290 -15.02 -2.31 -5.90
N ARG A 291 -14.45 -1.14 -5.62
CA ARG A 291 -13.05 -1.04 -5.13
C ARG A 291 -12.89 -1.71 -3.77
N PHE A 292 -13.81 -1.50 -2.84
CA PHE A 292 -13.82 -2.13 -1.52
C PHE A 292 -13.85 -3.66 -1.63
N ILE A 293 -14.74 -4.21 -2.47
CA ILE A 293 -14.82 -5.65 -2.73
C ILE A 293 -13.51 -6.15 -3.36
N ARG A 294 -12.97 -5.44 -4.35
CA ARG A 294 -11.71 -5.82 -5.01
C ARG A 294 -10.59 -5.95 -3.99
N TYR A 295 -10.34 -4.91 -3.20
CA TYR A 295 -9.27 -4.93 -2.20
C TYR A 295 -9.53 -5.92 -1.07
N SER A 296 -10.80 -6.10 -0.65
CA SER A 296 -11.19 -7.14 0.30
C SER A 296 -10.81 -8.54 -0.18
N LEU A 297 -11.11 -8.85 -1.44
CA LEU A 297 -10.74 -10.11 -2.07
C LEU A 297 -9.22 -10.27 -2.15
N LEU A 298 -8.46 -9.22 -2.47
CA LEU A 298 -7.00 -9.28 -2.47
C LEU A 298 -6.43 -9.61 -1.09
N PHE A 299 -6.94 -8.98 -0.02
CA PHE A 299 -6.50 -9.29 1.35
C PHE A 299 -6.85 -10.71 1.76
N VAL A 300 -8.07 -11.17 1.42
CA VAL A 300 -8.47 -12.57 1.64
C VAL A 300 -7.51 -13.52 0.93
N ILE A 301 -7.29 -13.33 -0.38
CA ILE A 301 -6.39 -14.14 -1.22
C ILE A 301 -4.97 -14.18 -0.65
N ALA A 302 -4.42 -13.01 -0.29
CA ALA A 302 -3.04 -12.87 0.18
C ALA A 302 -2.80 -13.53 1.55
N VAL A 303 -3.81 -13.54 2.44
CA VAL A 303 -3.66 -13.97 3.84
C VAL A 303 -4.21 -15.37 4.10
N LEU A 304 -5.13 -15.88 3.28
CA LEU A 304 -5.78 -17.17 3.51
C LEU A 304 -5.54 -18.23 2.40
N PRO A 305 -6.13 -18.15 1.19
CA PRO A 305 -5.93 -19.17 0.15
C PRO A 305 -4.47 -19.40 -0.23
N LEU A 306 -3.68 -18.33 -0.45
CA LEU A 306 -2.27 -18.47 -0.82
C LEU A 306 -1.44 -19.09 0.31
N PRO A 307 -1.52 -18.59 1.57
CA PRO A 307 -0.86 -19.25 2.69
C PRO A 307 -1.31 -20.70 2.92
N LEU A 308 -2.58 -21.02 2.70
CA LEU A 308 -3.09 -22.40 2.77
C LEU A 308 -2.44 -23.29 1.71
N LEU A 309 -2.38 -22.82 0.45
CA LEU A 309 -1.68 -23.51 -0.63
C LEU A 309 -0.21 -23.74 -0.27
N PHE A 310 0.47 -22.69 0.20
CA PHE A 310 1.89 -22.73 0.55
C PHE A 310 2.21 -23.62 1.74
N ALA A 311 1.27 -23.78 2.67
CA ALA A 311 1.41 -24.66 3.83
C ALA A 311 1.12 -26.12 3.48
N ARG A 312 0.19 -26.38 2.54
CA ARG A 312 -0.34 -27.73 2.28
C ARG A 312 0.34 -28.47 1.13
N VAL A 313 0.95 -27.76 0.19
CA VAL A 313 1.62 -28.40 -0.95
C VAL A 313 3.12 -28.42 -0.72
N LYS A 314 3.69 -29.63 -0.70
CA LYS A 314 5.09 -29.92 -0.34
C LYS A 314 6.12 -29.11 -1.12
N ILE A 315 5.85 -28.76 -2.38
CA ILE A 315 6.79 -27.98 -3.21
C ILE A 315 7.00 -26.54 -2.70
N PHE A 316 6.05 -26.00 -1.93
CA PHE A 316 6.14 -24.66 -1.35
C PHE A 316 6.62 -24.66 0.10
N SER A 317 6.85 -25.82 0.71
CA SER A 317 7.20 -25.96 2.13
C SER A 317 8.41 -26.85 2.38
N ARG A 318 9.27 -27.04 1.36
CA ARG A 318 10.48 -27.84 1.52
C ARG A 318 11.43 -27.16 2.50
N GLU A 319 11.85 -27.94 3.49
CA GLU A 319 12.84 -27.49 4.46
C GLU A 319 14.23 -27.52 3.82
N LYS A 320 15.10 -26.61 4.26
CA LYS A 320 16.52 -26.61 3.91
C LYS A 320 17.12 -27.92 4.40
N VAL A 321 17.80 -28.62 3.51
CA VAL A 321 18.69 -29.71 3.90
C VAL A 321 19.85 -29.07 4.68
N LEU A 322 19.84 -29.22 6.00
CA LEU A 322 21.01 -28.94 6.82
C LEU A 322 21.97 -30.10 6.58
N ILE A 323 22.93 -29.90 5.68
CA ILE A 323 24.07 -30.81 5.61
C ILE A 323 24.84 -30.56 6.89
N ASP A 324 24.80 -31.52 7.80
CA ASP A 324 25.57 -31.44 9.03
C ASP A 324 27.05 -31.44 8.67
N LYS A 325 27.79 -30.40 9.08
CA LYS A 325 29.22 -30.29 8.76
C LYS A 325 30.01 -31.48 9.31
N THR A 326 29.52 -32.11 10.38
CA THR A 326 30.08 -33.32 10.97
C THR A 326 30.10 -34.51 10.00
N GLU A 327 29.09 -34.68 9.13
CA GLU A 327 29.09 -35.75 8.11
C GLU A 327 30.09 -35.51 6.97
N LEU A 328 30.36 -34.24 6.65
CA LEU A 328 31.36 -33.88 5.63
C LEU A 328 32.78 -34.06 6.19
N ASP A 329 33.01 -33.66 7.43
CA ASP A 329 34.30 -33.83 8.11
C ASP A 329 34.60 -35.32 8.33
N GLU A 330 33.63 -36.14 8.74
CA GLU A 330 33.78 -37.60 8.87
C GLU A 330 34.04 -38.32 7.53
N ARG A 331 33.48 -37.83 6.43
CA ARG A 331 33.77 -38.37 5.09
C ARG A 331 35.16 -37.96 4.59
N SER A 332 35.61 -36.75 4.92
CA SER A 332 36.96 -36.28 4.58
C SER A 332 38.06 -36.95 5.41
N ALA A 333 37.76 -37.36 6.65
CA ALA A 333 38.70 -38.08 7.52
C ALA A 333 38.81 -39.58 7.17
N LYS A 334 37.91 -40.11 6.34
CA LYS A 334 37.89 -41.50 5.86
C LYS A 334 38.39 -41.66 4.42
N SER A 335 38.73 -40.56 3.73
CA SER A 335 39.39 -40.52 2.42
C SER A 335 40.83 -40.10 2.59
#